data_AF-A0A1B9BYA2-F1
#
_entry.id   AF-A0A1B9BYA2-F1
#
_cell.length_a   1.000
_cell.length_b   1.000
_cell.length_c   1.000
_cell.angle_alpha   90.00
_cell.angle_beta   90.00
_cell.angle_gamma   90.00
#
_symmetry.space_group_name_H-M   'P 1'
#
loop_
_entity.id
_entity.type
_entity.pdbx_description
1 polymer ?
#
loop_
_entity_poly.entity_id
_entity_poly.type
_entity_poly.pdbx_seq_one_letter_code
_entity_poly.pdbx_strand_id
1 'polypeptide(L)'
;MGRRIRTGMKPMARRPRHGLPDAAARGEAGASAVEFAIAAPALLLALLGSFQAALLYQARAQLEVATQEAVRAGTLHGARVEAMRDALARGLTPLYTHGQNLSALAQGYATAKVAAGQATIRVLSPTREAFDDFAEQIRDTSGAWIRAIPVDHLGYRQTNVGSGSHLSVQDATLLKVQITAVQPLIVPFIDQIGRGIYQMDKGLGNVGLPSLFGVRLSPMTGVDGKTRWGIPMQAEAVMRMQSPVLAEGLPSKASLGQGQNTDPGNDEGEDFNEVIPIYDENPDQPGSPADTPPPGACTGGSPFDN
;
A
#
# COMPACT_ATOMS: atom_id res chain seq x y z
N MET A 1 62.23 -78.58 -78.26
CA MET A 1 61.59 -79.04 -76.99
C MET A 1 61.40 -77.81 -76.10
N GLY A 2 60.24 -77.44 -75.55
CA GLY A 2 59.00 -78.15 -75.30
C GLY A 2 58.72 -78.25 -73.80
N ARG A 3 58.17 -77.20 -73.17
CA ARG A 3 56.97 -77.30 -72.30
C ARG A 3 56.52 -75.96 -71.71
N ARG A 4 55.20 -75.80 -71.74
CA ARG A 4 54.34 -74.75 -71.19
C ARG A 4 54.42 -74.72 -69.66
N ILE A 5 54.05 -73.60 -69.02
CA ILE A 5 52.84 -73.50 -68.18
C ILE A 5 52.25 -72.09 -68.33
N ARG A 6 50.94 -72.04 -68.64
CA ARG A 6 50.06 -70.87 -68.57
C ARG A 6 49.57 -70.72 -67.13
N THR A 7 49.55 -69.49 -66.60
CA THR A 7 48.59 -69.10 -65.57
C THR A 7 47.99 -67.77 -65.97
N GLY A 8 46.70 -67.77 -66.27
CA GLY A 8 45.92 -66.58 -66.58
C GLY A 8 44.98 -66.21 -65.42
N MET A 9 44.30 -65.06 -65.63
CA MET A 9 43.16 -64.50 -64.89
C MET A 9 43.50 -63.86 -63.53
N LYS A 10 42.99 -62.67 -63.18
CA LYS A 10 41.72 -62.00 -63.50
C LYS A 10 41.88 -60.46 -63.58
N PRO A 11 41.07 -59.75 -64.39
CA PRO A 11 41.00 -58.29 -64.32
C PRO A 11 40.32 -57.83 -63.03
N MET A 12 40.96 -56.89 -62.31
CA MET A 12 40.40 -56.22 -61.14
C MET A 12 39.21 -55.34 -61.57
N ALA A 13 38.01 -55.73 -61.18
CA ALA A 13 36.82 -54.89 -61.27
C ALA A 13 36.93 -53.75 -60.26
N ARG A 14 36.99 -52.50 -60.77
CA ARG A 14 36.85 -51.27 -59.97
C ARG A 14 35.48 -51.27 -59.29
N ARG A 15 35.47 -51.31 -57.96
CA ARG A 15 34.24 -51.08 -57.17
C ARG A 15 33.84 -49.60 -57.29
N PRO A 16 32.55 -49.28 -57.50
CA PRO A 16 32.07 -47.92 -57.43
C PRO A 16 32.15 -47.39 -55.99
N ARG A 17 32.59 -46.14 -55.85
CA ARG A 17 32.51 -45.39 -54.59
C ARG A 17 31.03 -45.27 -54.22
N HIS A 18 30.63 -45.94 -53.15
CA HIS A 18 29.34 -45.72 -52.53
C HIS A 18 29.41 -44.33 -51.87
N GLY A 19 28.84 -43.33 -52.53
CA GLY A 19 28.59 -42.05 -51.91
C GLY A 19 27.70 -42.30 -50.70
N LEU A 20 28.20 -41.96 -49.51
CA LEU A 20 27.34 -41.78 -48.36
C LEU A 20 26.27 -40.75 -48.76
N PRO A 21 24.98 -41.02 -48.53
CA PRO A 21 23.98 -39.98 -48.68
C PRO A 21 24.38 -38.86 -47.72
N ASP A 22 24.54 -37.64 -48.25
CA ASP A 22 24.45 -36.43 -47.44
C ASP A 22 23.10 -36.51 -46.73
N ALA A 23 23.14 -37.01 -45.49
CA ALA A 23 22.01 -37.09 -44.61
C ALA A 23 21.64 -35.65 -44.29
N ALA A 24 20.74 -35.13 -45.11
CA ALA A 24 19.75 -34.14 -44.74
C ALA A 24 20.32 -33.04 -43.81
N ALA A 25 20.94 -32.02 -44.40
CA ALA A 25 20.83 -30.67 -43.88
C ALA A 25 19.35 -30.23 -43.96
N ARG A 26 18.49 -30.90 -43.19
CA ARG A 26 17.07 -30.63 -43.07
C ARG A 26 16.92 -29.58 -41.98
N GLY A 27 16.89 -28.32 -42.41
CA GLY A 27 16.08 -27.27 -41.81
C GLY A 27 16.29 -26.99 -40.32
N GLU A 28 17.51 -26.73 -39.87
CA GLU A 28 17.73 -26.05 -38.57
C GLU A 28 17.39 -24.55 -38.61
N ALA A 29 17.13 -24.00 -39.80
CA ALA A 29 16.70 -22.63 -40.02
C ALA A 29 15.20 -22.46 -39.64
N GLY A 30 14.88 -22.50 -38.36
CA GLY A 30 13.53 -22.23 -37.86
C GLY A 30 13.24 -22.71 -36.45
N ALA A 31 13.99 -23.69 -35.95
CA ALA A 31 13.82 -24.22 -34.59
C ALA A 31 14.05 -23.11 -33.54
N SER A 32 15.11 -22.31 -33.69
CA SER A 32 15.40 -21.19 -32.78
C SER A 32 14.32 -20.10 -32.81
N ALA A 33 13.69 -19.86 -33.97
CA ALA A 33 12.60 -18.89 -34.10
C ALA A 33 11.32 -19.37 -33.39
N VAL A 34 11.01 -20.67 -33.47
CA VAL A 34 9.86 -21.28 -32.78
C VAL A 34 10.11 -21.36 -31.27
N GLU A 35 11.31 -21.78 -30.84
CA GLU A 35 11.70 -21.78 -29.43
C GLU A 35 11.66 -20.37 -28.84
N PHE A 36 12.15 -19.37 -29.56
CA PHE A 36 12.04 -17.96 -29.15
C PHE A 36 10.58 -17.50 -29.10
N ALA A 37 9.72 -17.88 -30.06
CA ALA A 37 8.31 -17.51 -30.05
C ALA A 37 7.54 -18.05 -28.83
N ILE A 38 7.98 -19.19 -28.27
CA ILE A 38 7.39 -19.78 -27.06
C ILE A 38 8.03 -19.20 -25.79
N ALA A 39 9.36 -19.05 -25.78
CA ALA A 39 10.10 -18.59 -24.60
C ALA A 39 9.99 -17.07 -24.38
N ALA A 40 9.95 -16.26 -25.44
CA ALA A 40 9.95 -14.81 -25.35
C ALA A 40 8.73 -14.24 -24.59
N PRO A 41 7.48 -14.71 -24.79
CA PRO A 41 6.35 -14.27 -23.98
C PRO A 41 6.51 -14.58 -22.49
N ALA A 42 7.02 -15.78 -22.16
CA ALA A 42 7.25 -16.18 -20.77
C ALA A 42 8.34 -15.30 -20.11
N LEU A 43 9.43 -15.05 -20.83
CA LEU A 43 10.52 -14.19 -20.36
C LEU A 43 10.07 -12.73 -20.21
N LEU A 44 9.26 -12.22 -21.16
CA LEU A 44 8.68 -10.88 -21.08
C LEU A 44 7.76 -10.73 -19.87
N LEU A 45 6.89 -11.71 -19.61
CA LEU A 45 6.02 -11.72 -18.43
C LEU A 45 6.82 -11.76 -17.13
N ALA A 46 7.90 -12.54 -17.07
CA ALA A 46 8.77 -12.60 -15.90
C ALA A 46 9.46 -11.25 -15.62
N LEU A 47 9.95 -10.57 -16.66
CA LEU A 47 10.55 -9.24 -16.54
C LEU A 47 9.50 -8.21 -16.08
N LEU A 48 8.33 -8.17 -16.72
CA LEU A 48 7.27 -7.23 -16.36
C LEU A 48 6.74 -7.46 -14.94
N GLY A 49 6.57 -8.72 -14.54
CA GLY A 49 6.20 -9.10 -13.18
C GLY A 49 7.24 -8.66 -12.14
N SER A 50 8.53 -8.79 -12.48
CA SER A 50 9.62 -8.32 -11.61
C SER A 50 9.61 -6.79 -11.45
N PHE A 51 9.38 -6.03 -12.53
CA PHE A 51 9.22 -4.57 -12.45
C PHE A 51 7.99 -4.17 -11.61
N GLN A 52 6.87 -4.86 -11.78
CA GLN A 52 5.67 -4.62 -10.99
C GLN A 52 5.91 -4.89 -9.50
N ALA A 53 6.64 -5.96 -9.16
CA ALA A 53 7.02 -6.27 -7.78
C ALA A 53 7.92 -5.19 -7.17
N ALA A 54 8.87 -4.66 -7.95
CA ALA A 54 9.74 -3.57 -7.50
C ALA A 54 8.94 -2.28 -7.20
N LEU A 55 7.98 -1.92 -8.06
CA LEU A 55 7.10 -0.76 -7.84
C LEU A 55 6.21 -0.94 -6.60
N LEU A 56 5.66 -2.15 -6.40
CA LEU A 56 4.86 -2.46 -5.22
C LEU A 56 5.71 -2.41 -3.94
N TYR A 57 6.94 -2.91 -3.99
CA TYR A 57 7.87 -2.84 -2.87
C TYR A 57 8.20 -1.38 -2.51
N GLN A 58 8.45 -0.53 -3.50
CA GLN A 58 8.66 0.91 -3.28
C GLN A 58 7.43 1.57 -2.63
N ALA A 59 6.22 1.26 -3.12
CA ALA A 59 4.98 1.79 -2.55
C ALA A 59 4.78 1.34 -1.10
N ARG A 60 5.06 0.07 -0.79
CA ARG A 60 5.02 -0.45 0.58
C ARG A 60 6.03 0.24 1.49
N ALA A 61 7.28 0.39 1.06
CA ALA A 61 8.31 1.06 1.83
C ALA A 61 7.91 2.51 2.14
N GLN A 62 7.31 3.21 1.18
CA GLN A 62 6.78 4.56 1.40
C GLN A 62 5.61 4.58 2.39
N LEU A 63 4.71 3.59 2.32
CA LEU A 63 3.59 3.45 3.26
C LEU A 63 4.10 3.22 4.70
N GLU A 64 5.16 2.45 4.90
CA GLU A 64 5.77 2.22 6.21
C GLU A 64 6.33 3.52 6.81
N VAL A 65 7.04 4.32 6.01
CA VAL A 65 7.52 5.65 6.42
C VAL A 65 6.34 6.58 6.75
N ALA A 66 5.33 6.63 5.88
CA ALA A 66 4.14 7.44 6.11
C ALA A 66 3.35 7.00 7.35
N THR A 67 3.36 5.70 7.67
CA THR A 67 2.76 5.15 8.89
C THR A 67 3.52 5.58 10.14
N GLN A 68 4.85 5.64 10.09
CA GLN A 68 5.65 6.19 11.19
C GLN A 68 5.39 7.69 11.41
N GLU A 69 5.25 8.47 10.33
CA GLU A 69 4.86 9.88 10.41
C GLU A 69 3.44 10.05 10.96
N ALA A 70 2.51 9.21 10.53
CA ALA A 70 1.15 9.19 11.04
C ALA A 70 1.12 8.89 12.54
N VAL A 71 1.78 7.82 12.99
CA VAL A 71 1.88 7.48 14.40
C VAL A 71 2.54 8.60 15.20
N ARG A 72 3.60 9.22 14.67
CA ARG A 72 4.24 10.38 15.32
C ARG A 72 3.28 11.56 15.49
N ALA A 73 2.45 11.87 14.49
CA ALA A 73 1.42 12.88 14.65
C ALA A 73 0.38 12.46 15.69
N GLY A 74 -0.04 11.19 15.69
CA GLY A 74 -0.93 10.63 16.70
C GLY A 74 -0.38 10.76 18.12
N THR A 75 0.91 10.52 18.35
CA THR A 75 1.52 10.65 19.68
C THR A 75 1.59 12.08 20.19
N LEU A 76 1.60 13.07 19.29
CA LEU A 76 1.64 14.50 19.60
C LEU A 76 0.25 15.15 19.74
N HIS A 77 -0.79 14.52 19.17
CA HIS A 77 -2.16 15.04 19.12
C HIS A 77 -3.17 14.15 19.85
N GLY A 78 -2.74 13.48 20.92
CA GLY A 78 -3.63 12.73 21.81
C GLY A 78 -4.33 11.53 21.15
N ALA A 79 -3.66 10.88 20.19
CA ALA A 79 -4.15 9.75 19.39
C ALA A 79 -5.31 10.08 18.42
N ARG A 80 -5.51 11.35 18.06
CA ARG A 80 -6.52 11.77 17.08
C ARG A 80 -6.26 11.24 15.68
N VAL A 81 -7.29 10.63 15.07
CA VAL A 81 -7.20 10.00 13.74
C VAL A 81 -7.03 11.04 12.63
N GLU A 82 -7.57 12.24 12.81
CA GLU A 82 -7.49 13.36 11.86
C GLU A 82 -6.03 13.78 11.67
N ALA A 83 -5.30 13.99 12.78
CA ALA A 83 -3.88 14.34 12.76
C ALA A 83 -3.03 13.24 12.13
N MET A 84 -3.36 11.97 12.40
CA MET A 84 -2.70 10.83 11.77
C MET A 84 -2.95 10.78 10.27
N ARG A 85 -4.18 11.07 9.81
CA ARG A 85 -4.55 11.08 8.40
C ARG A 85 -3.88 12.21 7.63
N ASP A 86 -3.75 13.40 8.22
CA ASP A 86 -3.03 14.52 7.62
C ASP A 86 -1.53 14.26 7.51
N ALA A 87 -0.93 13.60 8.52
CA ALA A 87 0.45 13.15 8.46
C ALA A 87 0.65 12.02 7.45
N LEU A 88 -0.29 11.07 7.35
CA LEU A 88 -0.28 10.03 6.33
C LEU A 88 -0.30 10.64 4.91
N ALA A 89 -1.13 11.66 4.67
CA ALA A 89 -1.18 12.36 3.39
C ALA A 89 0.17 12.99 3.02
N ARG A 90 0.85 13.61 3.98
CA ARG A 90 2.21 14.16 3.79
C ARG A 90 3.22 13.06 3.48
N GLY A 91 3.23 11.98 4.27
CA GLY A 91 4.11 10.85 4.06
C GLY A 91 3.87 10.11 2.74
N LEU A 92 2.65 10.10 2.22
CA LEU A 92 2.32 9.49 0.92
C LEU A 92 2.61 10.41 -0.28
N THR A 93 2.85 11.71 -0.06
CA THR A 93 3.04 12.69 -1.15
C THR A 93 4.15 12.33 -2.14
N PRO A 94 5.33 11.84 -1.71
CA PRO A 94 6.39 11.44 -2.63
C PRO A 94 6.00 10.31 -3.58
N LEU A 95 5.02 9.48 -3.21
CA LEU A 95 4.54 8.36 -4.04
C LEU A 95 3.74 8.85 -5.27
N TYR A 96 3.08 10.01 -5.14
CA TYR A 96 2.20 10.56 -6.16
C TYR A 96 2.79 11.77 -6.89
N THR A 97 3.93 12.29 -6.42
CA THR A 97 4.59 13.45 -7.02
C THR A 97 5.42 13.02 -8.23
N HIS A 98 4.97 13.41 -9.43
CA HIS A 98 5.64 13.12 -10.69
C HIS A 98 6.18 14.42 -11.30
N GLY A 99 7.39 14.82 -10.91
CA GLY A 99 8.02 16.05 -11.38
C GLY A 99 8.86 16.73 -10.30
N GLN A 100 9.46 17.88 -10.62
CA GLN A 100 10.33 18.63 -9.71
C GLN A 100 9.80 20.05 -9.41
N ASN A 101 8.61 20.36 -9.92
CA ASN A 101 7.98 21.67 -9.90
C ASN A 101 6.87 21.72 -8.85
N LEU A 102 6.60 22.93 -8.34
CA LEU A 102 5.69 23.16 -7.22
C LEU A 102 4.24 22.74 -7.54
N SER A 103 3.83 22.85 -8.80
CA SER A 103 2.53 22.35 -9.27
C SER A 103 2.43 20.83 -9.21
N ALA A 104 3.50 20.10 -9.55
CA ALA A 104 3.54 18.64 -9.46
C ALA A 104 3.48 18.17 -8.00
N LEU A 105 4.14 18.90 -7.09
CA LEU A 105 4.04 18.65 -5.64
C LEU A 105 2.62 18.90 -5.12
N ALA A 106 1.97 20.00 -5.52
CA ALA A 106 0.59 20.31 -5.12
C ALA A 106 -0.40 19.25 -5.62
N GLN A 107 -0.26 18.79 -6.87
CA GLN A 107 -1.06 17.70 -7.43
C GLN A 107 -0.80 16.36 -6.73
N GLY A 108 0.48 16.06 -6.44
CA GLY A 108 0.87 14.87 -5.68
C GLY A 108 0.29 14.87 -4.27
N TYR A 109 0.33 16.01 -3.58
CA TYR A 109 -0.27 16.17 -2.25
C TYR A 109 -1.80 16.03 -2.29
N ALA A 110 -2.48 16.61 -3.27
CA ALA A 110 -3.93 16.46 -3.43
C ALA A 110 -4.33 14.98 -3.63
N THR A 111 -3.57 14.26 -4.46
CA THR A 111 -3.76 12.82 -4.67
C THR A 111 -3.51 12.02 -3.41
N ALA A 112 -2.44 12.35 -2.68
CA ALA A 112 -2.10 11.71 -1.42
C ALA A 112 -3.16 11.96 -0.33
N LYS A 113 -3.79 13.14 -0.31
CA LYS A 113 -4.89 13.46 0.60
C LYS A 113 -6.14 12.62 0.33
N VAL A 114 -6.49 12.40 -0.93
CA VAL A 114 -7.59 11.48 -1.31
C VAL A 114 -7.25 10.05 -0.90
N ALA A 115 -6.03 9.58 -1.20
CA ALA A 115 -5.58 8.25 -0.83
C ALA A 115 -5.57 8.03 0.70
N ALA A 116 -5.09 9.01 1.47
CA ALA A 116 -5.12 8.98 2.93
C ALA A 116 -6.57 9.05 3.47
N GLY A 117 -7.45 9.80 2.81
CA GLY A 117 -8.89 9.80 3.07
C GLY A 117 -9.51 8.41 2.96
N GLN A 118 -9.13 7.65 1.93
CA GLN A 118 -9.60 6.29 1.67
C GLN A 118 -8.88 5.21 2.48
N ALA A 119 -7.70 5.52 3.05
CA ALA A 119 -6.96 4.58 3.88
C ALA A 119 -7.72 4.27 5.18
N THR A 120 -7.69 3.01 5.60
CA THR A 120 -8.25 2.59 6.88
C THR A 120 -7.17 2.72 7.95
N ILE A 121 -7.37 3.61 8.91
CA ILE A 121 -6.49 3.80 10.06
C ILE A 121 -7.12 3.14 11.27
N ARG A 122 -6.52 2.06 11.76
CA ARG A 122 -6.96 1.33 12.95
C ARG A 122 -5.98 1.57 14.08
N VAL A 123 -6.45 2.23 15.13
CA VAL A 123 -5.73 2.27 16.41
C VAL A 123 -5.91 0.91 17.08
N LEU A 124 -4.83 0.31 17.54
CA LEU A 124 -4.80 -1.00 18.22
C LEU A 124 -4.56 -0.85 19.73
N SER A 125 -3.82 0.18 20.11
CA SER A 125 -3.56 0.59 21.50
C SER A 125 -3.28 2.08 21.49
N PRO A 126 -3.71 2.86 22.50
CA PRO A 126 -4.48 2.45 23.67
C PRO A 126 -5.94 2.10 23.38
N THR A 127 -6.57 1.34 24.29
CA THR A 127 -8.00 1.00 24.20
C THR A 127 -8.85 1.87 25.13
N ARG A 128 -10.16 1.88 24.90
CA ARG A 128 -11.15 2.56 25.75
C ARG A 128 -11.05 2.11 27.21
N GLU A 129 -10.84 0.83 27.44
CA GLU A 129 -10.71 0.25 28.79
C GLU A 129 -9.42 0.73 29.47
N ALA A 130 -8.32 0.88 28.71
CA ALA A 130 -7.08 1.45 29.24
C ALA A 130 -7.24 2.94 29.58
N PHE A 131 -8.03 3.66 28.79
CA PHE A 131 -8.41 5.02 29.13
C PHE A 131 -9.24 5.07 30.40
N ASP A 132 -10.23 4.18 30.58
CA ASP A 132 -11.05 4.21 31.77
C ASP A 132 -10.30 3.82 33.05
N ASP A 133 -9.33 2.92 32.97
CA ASP A 133 -8.47 2.53 34.10
C ASP A 133 -7.46 3.63 34.51
N PHE A 134 -6.88 4.35 33.54
CA PHE A 134 -5.71 5.22 33.77
C PHE A 134 -5.92 6.71 33.51
N ALA A 135 -7.09 7.13 32.98
CA ALA A 135 -7.31 8.55 32.70
C ALA A 135 -7.51 9.36 33.98
N GLU A 136 -6.72 10.42 34.09
CA GLU A 136 -6.74 11.38 35.20
C GLU A 136 -7.22 12.74 34.68
N GLN A 137 -7.68 13.60 35.61
CA GLN A 137 -8.00 14.98 35.27
C GLN A 137 -6.71 15.81 35.27
N ILE A 138 -6.30 16.28 34.10
CA ILE A 138 -5.06 17.05 33.90
C ILE A 138 -5.37 18.40 33.27
N ARG A 139 -4.41 19.32 33.34
CA ARG A 139 -4.47 20.59 32.61
C ARG A 139 -3.89 20.39 31.21
N ASP A 140 -4.61 20.81 30.19
CA ASP A 140 -4.07 20.89 28.84
C ASP A 140 -3.12 22.09 28.70
N THR A 141 -2.55 22.29 27.51
CA THR A 141 -1.66 23.43 27.23
C THR A 141 -2.38 24.79 27.34
N SER A 142 -3.71 24.83 27.20
CA SER A 142 -4.51 26.05 27.38
C SER A 142 -4.88 26.34 28.84
N GLY A 143 -4.57 25.41 29.75
CA GLY A 143 -4.95 25.48 31.15
C GLY A 143 -6.38 25.01 31.41
N ALA A 144 -7.10 24.45 30.45
CA ALA A 144 -8.39 23.80 30.64
C ALA A 144 -8.21 22.43 31.30
N TRP A 145 -9.20 22.03 32.11
CA TRP A 145 -9.23 20.67 32.66
C TRP A 145 -9.71 19.70 31.59
N ILE A 146 -8.90 18.68 31.30
CA ILE A 146 -9.24 17.59 30.40
C ILE A 146 -9.06 16.25 31.13
N ARG A 147 -9.84 15.24 30.74
CA ARG A 147 -9.65 13.86 31.19
C ARG A 147 -8.79 13.15 30.15
N ALA A 148 -7.61 12.67 30.54
CA ALA A 148 -6.67 12.05 29.62
C ALA A 148 -5.73 11.07 30.34
N ILE A 149 -5.17 10.10 29.62
CA ILE A 149 -4.07 9.28 30.18
C ILE A 149 -2.82 10.15 30.23
N PRO A 150 -2.25 10.40 31.41
CA PRO A 150 -1.05 11.21 31.55
C PRO A 150 0.18 10.55 30.95
N VAL A 151 1.09 11.38 30.42
CA VAL A 151 2.40 10.96 29.88
C VAL A 151 3.58 11.43 30.73
N ASP A 152 3.31 12.19 31.78
CA ASP A 152 4.31 12.68 32.73
C ASP A 152 4.71 11.60 33.74
N HIS A 153 5.97 11.67 34.18
CA HIS A 153 6.53 10.84 35.25
C HIS A 153 6.26 9.32 35.12
N LEU A 154 6.09 8.80 33.89
CA LEU A 154 5.76 7.39 33.66
C LEU A 154 6.72 6.39 34.32
N GLY A 155 7.99 6.77 34.52
CA GLY A 155 8.98 5.94 35.24
C GLY A 155 8.77 5.83 36.75
N TYR A 156 8.00 6.74 37.34
CA TYR A 156 7.68 6.77 38.78
C TYR A 156 6.23 6.37 39.08
N ARG A 157 5.38 6.28 38.05
CA ARG A 157 4.00 5.82 38.20
C ARG A 157 3.96 4.33 38.49
N GLN A 158 3.03 3.93 39.35
CA GLN A 158 2.86 2.54 39.74
C GLN A 158 2.54 1.68 38.50
N THR A 159 3.18 0.53 38.39
CA THR A 159 2.99 -0.43 37.28
C THR A 159 1.82 -1.39 37.56
N ASN A 160 0.86 -0.98 38.38
CA ASN A 160 -0.30 -1.79 38.70
C ASN A 160 -1.14 -1.98 37.44
N VAL A 161 -1.60 -3.20 37.26
CA VAL A 161 -2.36 -3.59 36.08
C VAL A 161 -3.80 -3.07 36.23
N GLY A 162 -4.30 -2.42 35.18
CA GLY A 162 -5.66 -1.90 35.11
C GLY A 162 -6.70 -3.03 35.11
N SER A 163 -7.84 -2.79 35.75
CA SER A 163 -8.87 -3.82 35.98
C SER A 163 -9.62 -4.24 34.71
N GLY A 164 -9.83 -3.31 33.76
CA GLY A 164 -10.50 -3.57 32.49
C GLY A 164 -9.54 -3.81 31.33
N SER A 165 -8.43 -3.08 31.29
CA SER A 165 -7.44 -3.15 30.23
C SER A 165 -6.50 -4.35 30.36
N HIS A 166 -6.20 -4.77 31.58
CA HIS A 166 -5.09 -5.68 31.90
C HIS A 166 -3.72 -5.18 31.40
N LEU A 167 -3.56 -3.86 31.24
CA LEU A 167 -2.32 -3.21 30.85
C LEU A 167 -1.75 -2.42 32.04
N SER A 168 -0.45 -2.11 31.98
CA SER A 168 0.15 -1.09 32.85
C SER A 168 -0.05 0.30 32.25
N VAL A 169 0.06 1.37 33.06
CA VAL A 169 0.03 2.75 32.53
C VAL A 169 1.15 3.01 31.51
N GLN A 170 2.29 2.31 31.65
CA GLN A 170 3.41 2.38 30.72
C GLN A 170 3.09 1.77 29.35
N ASP A 171 2.25 0.73 29.31
CA ASP A 171 1.80 0.08 28.07
C ASP A 171 0.61 0.80 27.47
N ALA A 172 -0.30 1.32 28.32
CA ALA A 172 -1.43 2.16 27.91
C ALA A 172 -1.00 3.50 27.29
N THR A 173 0.28 3.86 27.37
CA THR A 173 0.85 5.03 26.68
C THR A 173 1.59 4.68 25.40
N LEU A 174 1.50 3.43 24.92
CA LEU A 174 1.99 3.04 23.59
C LEU A 174 0.86 3.15 22.57
N LEU A 175 1.08 4.03 21.59
CA LEU A 175 0.22 4.16 20.43
C LEU A 175 0.66 3.13 19.39
N LYS A 176 -0.16 2.09 19.19
CA LYS A 176 -0.01 1.11 18.11
C LYS A 176 -1.09 1.38 17.06
N VAL A 177 -0.68 1.57 15.81
CA VAL A 177 -1.59 1.84 14.69
C VAL A 177 -1.29 0.90 13.55
N GLN A 178 -2.34 0.41 12.91
CA GLN A 178 -2.31 -0.33 11.66
C GLN A 178 -2.99 0.50 10.59
N ILE A 179 -2.29 0.76 9.49
CA ILE A 179 -2.81 1.50 8.34
C ILE A 179 -2.92 0.55 7.17
N THR A 180 -4.11 0.50 6.57
CA THR A 180 -4.37 -0.23 5.33
C THR A 180 -4.64 0.77 4.22
N ALA A 181 -3.82 0.74 3.17
CA ALA A 181 -3.97 1.59 1.98
C ALA A 181 -4.03 0.74 0.71
N VAL A 182 -4.83 1.15 -0.27
CA VAL A 182 -4.96 0.46 -1.55
C VAL A 182 -4.11 1.17 -2.59
N GLN A 183 -3.14 0.46 -3.18
CA GLN A 183 -2.24 1.02 -4.18
C GLN A 183 -2.74 0.69 -5.60
N PRO A 184 -2.89 1.69 -6.50
CA PRO A 184 -3.23 1.41 -7.90
C PRO A 184 -2.12 0.63 -8.61
N LEU A 185 -2.53 -0.31 -9.46
CA LEU A 185 -1.64 -0.99 -10.39
C LEU A 185 -1.17 -0.02 -11.48
N ILE A 186 0.15 0.17 -11.61
CA ILE A 186 0.75 1.09 -12.59
C ILE A 186 0.73 0.48 -14.01
N VAL A 187 0.79 -0.85 -14.15
CA VAL A 187 0.91 -1.51 -15.46
C VAL A 187 -0.48 -1.77 -16.07
N PRO A 188 -0.83 -1.16 -17.23
CA PRO A 188 -2.17 -1.23 -17.82
C PRO A 188 -2.59 -2.63 -18.30
N PHE A 189 -1.61 -3.51 -18.58
CA PHE A 189 -1.91 -4.88 -19.04
C PHE A 189 -2.54 -5.76 -17.96
N ILE A 190 -2.24 -5.51 -16.68
CA ILE A 190 -2.76 -6.31 -15.58
C ILE A 190 -4.25 -6.02 -15.34
N ASP A 191 -4.68 -4.77 -15.46
CA ASP A 191 -6.10 -4.37 -15.37
C ASP A 191 -6.93 -5.00 -16.51
N GLN A 192 -6.35 -5.08 -17.72
CA GLN A 192 -7.03 -5.66 -18.89
C GLN A 192 -7.05 -7.20 -18.90
N ILE A 193 -5.99 -7.85 -18.41
CA ILE A 193 -5.96 -9.31 -18.18
C ILE A 193 -6.88 -9.68 -17.01
N GLY A 194 -6.89 -8.90 -15.93
CA GLY A 194 -7.80 -9.08 -14.80
C GLY A 194 -9.27 -8.98 -15.22
N ARG A 195 -9.63 -7.99 -16.05
CA ARG A 195 -10.96 -7.92 -16.69
C ARG A 195 -11.23 -9.13 -17.59
N GLY A 196 -10.25 -9.59 -18.37
CA GLY A 196 -10.38 -10.76 -19.24
C GLY A 196 -10.63 -12.07 -18.48
N ILE A 197 -9.92 -12.29 -17.38
CA ILE A 197 -10.09 -13.45 -16.49
C ILE A 197 -11.40 -13.34 -15.71
N TYR A 198 -11.76 -12.15 -15.22
CA TYR A 198 -13.05 -11.91 -14.54
C TYR A 198 -14.27 -12.21 -15.44
N GLN A 199 -14.19 -11.86 -16.73
CA GLN A 199 -15.25 -12.18 -17.70
C GLN A 199 -15.30 -13.69 -18.03
N MET A 200 -14.18 -14.41 -17.96
CA MET A 200 -14.14 -15.88 -18.07
C MET A 200 -14.70 -16.57 -16.82
N ASP A 201 -14.38 -16.08 -15.62
CA ASP A 201 -14.86 -16.64 -14.34
C ASP A 201 -16.37 -16.40 -14.12
N LYS A 202 -16.89 -15.25 -14.57
CA LYS A 202 -18.35 -15.00 -14.68
C LYS A 202 -19.06 -16.02 -15.59
N GLY A 203 -18.37 -16.54 -16.61
CA GLY A 203 -18.89 -17.59 -17.48
C GLY A 203 -18.97 -18.98 -16.81
N LEU A 204 -18.24 -19.18 -15.71
CA LEU A 204 -18.18 -20.43 -14.93
C LEU A 204 -18.92 -20.36 -13.58
N GLY A 205 -19.56 -19.23 -13.24
CA GLY A 205 -20.45 -19.12 -12.07
C GLY A 205 -19.78 -18.79 -10.74
N ASN A 206 -18.49 -18.45 -10.72
CA ASN A 206 -17.81 -17.98 -9.51
C ASN A 206 -17.82 -16.44 -9.47
N VAL A 207 -18.42 -15.86 -8.43
CA VAL A 207 -18.35 -14.42 -8.14
C VAL A 207 -17.17 -14.18 -7.19
N GLY A 208 -15.96 -14.48 -7.66
CA GLY A 208 -14.74 -14.17 -6.94
C GLY A 208 -14.27 -12.74 -7.22
N LEU A 209 -13.78 -12.02 -6.19
CA LEU A 209 -12.98 -10.81 -6.41
C LEU A 209 -11.83 -11.16 -7.38
N PRO A 210 -11.50 -10.28 -8.35
CA PRO A 210 -10.42 -10.57 -9.29
C PRO A 210 -9.13 -10.79 -8.51
N SER A 211 -8.55 -11.99 -8.66
CA SER A 211 -7.25 -12.32 -8.11
C SER A 211 -6.22 -12.38 -9.23
N LEU A 212 -5.05 -11.81 -8.99
CA LEU A 212 -3.92 -11.86 -9.92
C LEU A 212 -2.77 -12.56 -9.23
N PHE A 213 -2.37 -13.71 -9.76
CA PHE A 213 -1.35 -14.56 -9.14
C PHE A 213 -1.64 -14.89 -7.66
N GLY A 214 -2.92 -15.08 -7.32
CA GLY A 214 -3.38 -15.36 -5.94
C GLY A 214 -3.53 -14.12 -5.04
N VAL A 215 -3.23 -12.91 -5.53
CA VAL A 215 -3.41 -11.65 -4.78
C VAL A 215 -4.80 -11.09 -5.01
N ARG A 216 -5.57 -10.84 -3.94
CA ARG A 216 -6.90 -10.22 -4.01
C ARG A 216 -6.77 -8.73 -4.31
N LEU A 217 -7.56 -8.25 -5.26
CA LEU A 217 -7.67 -6.83 -5.56
C LEU A 217 -8.81 -6.19 -4.78
N SER A 218 -8.62 -4.94 -4.39
CA SER A 218 -9.65 -4.10 -3.78
C SER A 218 -9.97 -2.92 -4.69
N PRO A 219 -11.24 -2.51 -4.80
CA PRO A 219 -11.60 -1.30 -5.52
C PRO A 219 -11.09 -0.06 -4.76
N MET A 220 -10.62 0.93 -5.49
CA MET A 220 -10.22 2.25 -4.98
C MET A 220 -10.72 3.33 -5.93
N THR A 221 -11.05 4.51 -5.40
CA THR A 221 -11.53 5.63 -6.22
C THR A 221 -10.40 6.62 -6.42
N GLY A 222 -9.97 6.80 -7.67
CA GLY A 222 -8.96 7.81 -7.99
C GLY A 222 -9.47 9.24 -7.79
N VAL A 223 -8.56 10.22 -7.84
CA VAL A 223 -8.90 11.66 -7.79
C VAL A 223 -9.87 12.05 -8.92
N ASP A 224 -9.82 11.34 -10.04
CA ASP A 224 -10.72 11.51 -11.20
C ASP A 224 -12.14 10.95 -10.97
N GLY A 225 -12.46 10.44 -9.78
CA GLY A 225 -13.73 9.76 -9.46
C GLY A 225 -13.89 8.36 -10.08
N LYS A 226 -12.88 7.87 -10.80
CA LYS A 226 -12.91 6.56 -11.47
C LYS A 226 -12.50 5.45 -10.51
N THR A 227 -13.30 4.38 -10.45
CA THR A 227 -12.93 3.14 -9.74
C THR A 227 -11.79 2.43 -10.47
N ARG A 228 -10.72 2.14 -9.74
CA ARG A 228 -9.57 1.37 -10.20
C ARG A 228 -9.35 0.20 -9.26
N TRP A 229 -8.72 -0.86 -9.74
CA TRP A 229 -8.32 -1.98 -8.91
C TRP A 229 -6.92 -1.75 -8.36
N GLY A 230 -6.73 -2.04 -7.08
CA GLY A 230 -5.45 -1.93 -6.41
C GLY A 230 -5.18 -3.08 -5.46
N ILE A 231 -3.93 -3.17 -5.02
CA ILE A 231 -3.50 -4.18 -4.05
C ILE A 231 -3.56 -3.53 -2.66
N PRO A 232 -4.30 -4.10 -1.69
CA PRO A 232 -4.28 -3.62 -0.32
C PRO A 232 -2.91 -3.91 0.30
N MET A 233 -2.32 -2.89 0.90
CA MET A 233 -1.07 -2.97 1.64
C MET A 233 -1.32 -2.54 3.08
N GLN A 234 -0.69 -3.25 4.01
CA GLN A 234 -0.80 -2.95 5.43
C GLN A 234 0.57 -2.58 5.98
N ALA A 235 0.59 -1.57 6.84
CA ALA A 235 1.76 -1.17 7.60
C ALA A 235 1.34 -0.96 9.07
N GLU A 236 2.21 -1.40 9.99
CA GLU A 236 2.02 -1.19 11.42
C GLU A 236 3.18 -0.36 11.96
N ALA A 237 2.88 0.56 12.87
CA ALA A 237 3.90 1.25 13.65
C ALA A 237 3.45 1.41 15.09
N VAL A 238 4.43 1.49 15.99
CA VAL A 238 4.24 1.72 17.41
C VAL A 238 5.17 2.81 17.89
N MET A 239 4.65 3.74 18.70
CA MET A 239 5.43 4.80 19.32
C MET A 239 4.83 5.17 20.68
N ARG A 240 5.67 5.62 21.61
CA ARG A 240 5.18 6.11 22.90
C ARG A 240 4.58 7.50 22.75
N MET A 241 3.42 7.70 23.38
CA MET A 241 2.71 8.98 23.44
C MET A 241 3.61 10.07 24.00
N GLN A 242 3.57 11.24 23.36
CA GLN A 242 4.28 12.47 23.78
C GLN A 242 3.31 13.54 24.28
N SER A 243 2.02 13.33 24.06
CA SER A 243 0.90 14.13 24.54
C SER A 243 -0.06 13.22 25.30
N PRO A 244 -0.86 13.78 26.22
CA PRO A 244 -1.88 13.00 26.92
C PRO A 244 -2.86 12.33 25.95
N VAL A 245 -3.22 11.08 26.23
CA VAL A 245 -4.17 10.30 25.40
C VAL A 245 -5.59 10.80 25.65
N LEU A 246 -6.35 11.11 24.60
CA LEU A 246 -7.74 11.53 24.68
C LEU A 246 -8.69 10.34 24.46
N ALA A 247 -9.93 10.42 24.96
CA ALA A 247 -10.92 9.35 24.84
C ALA A 247 -11.48 9.17 23.41
N GLU A 248 -11.35 10.21 22.59
CA GLU A 248 -11.96 10.32 21.27
C GLU A 248 -11.27 9.36 20.28
N GLY A 249 -12.06 8.59 19.55
CA GLY A 249 -11.55 7.67 18.53
C GLY A 249 -10.81 6.42 19.05
N LEU A 250 -10.79 6.17 20.36
CA LEU A 250 -10.16 4.97 20.91
C LEU A 250 -11.02 3.71 20.66
N PRO A 251 -10.40 2.59 20.23
CA PRO A 251 -11.09 1.32 20.04
C PRO A 251 -11.48 0.69 21.37
N SER A 252 -12.57 -0.06 21.39
CA SER A 252 -12.85 -0.99 22.50
C SER A 252 -12.10 -2.30 22.28
N LYS A 253 -11.73 -3.00 23.36
CA LYS A 253 -11.08 -4.32 23.27
C LYS A 253 -11.91 -5.33 22.49
N ALA A 254 -13.25 -5.26 22.61
CA ALA A 254 -14.17 -6.09 21.85
C ALA A 254 -14.07 -5.84 20.33
N SER A 255 -14.00 -4.58 19.91
CA SER A 255 -13.88 -4.21 18.49
C SER A 255 -12.56 -4.69 17.84
N LEU A 256 -11.49 -4.78 18.63
CA LEU A 256 -10.19 -5.27 18.15
C LEU A 256 -10.20 -6.77 17.83
N GLY A 257 -10.92 -7.57 18.62
CA GLY A 257 -11.08 -9.01 18.38
C GLY A 257 -11.92 -9.33 17.15
N GLN A 258 -12.90 -8.48 16.82
CA GLN A 258 -13.77 -8.67 15.66
C GLN A 258 -13.04 -8.34 14.35
N GLY A 259 -12.22 -7.29 14.32
CA GLY A 259 -11.43 -6.92 13.14
C GLY A 259 -10.16 -7.75 12.92
N GLN A 260 -9.83 -8.73 13.77
CA GLN A 260 -8.82 -9.76 13.48
C GLN A 260 -9.43 -11.00 12.80
N ASN A 261 -10.76 -11.19 12.91
CA ASN A 261 -11.49 -12.32 12.35
C ASN A 261 -12.17 -12.04 11.00
N THR A 262 -12.04 -10.83 10.46
CA THR A 262 -12.43 -10.57 9.07
C THR A 262 -11.35 -11.11 8.12
N ASP A 263 -11.25 -12.44 8.04
CA ASP A 263 -11.00 -13.07 6.74
C ASP A 263 -12.18 -12.66 5.83
N PRO A 264 -11.99 -12.23 4.59
CA PRO A 264 -13.11 -11.87 3.70
C PRO A 264 -14.02 -13.06 3.32
N GLY A 265 -13.93 -14.18 4.03
CA GLY A 265 -14.87 -15.27 3.96
C GLY A 265 -15.85 -15.14 5.12
N ASN A 266 -17.11 -14.91 4.74
CA ASN A 266 -18.33 -15.04 5.57
C ASN A 266 -18.85 -13.75 6.21
N ASP A 267 -19.20 -12.76 5.39
CA ASP A 267 -20.28 -11.84 5.75
C ASP A 267 -21.40 -12.02 4.72
N GLU A 268 -22.32 -12.94 5.02
CA GLU A 268 -23.65 -12.89 4.46
C GLU A 268 -24.38 -11.70 5.09
N GLY A 269 -24.53 -10.65 4.28
CA GLY A 269 -25.58 -9.64 4.33
C GLY A 269 -25.80 -8.91 5.65
N GLU A 270 -25.35 -7.66 5.73
CA GLU A 270 -26.18 -6.55 6.23
C GLU A 270 -25.89 -5.26 5.46
N ASP A 271 -26.93 -4.45 5.33
CA ASP A 271 -27.11 -3.25 4.50
C ASP A 271 -25.92 -2.26 4.52
N PHE A 272 -25.34 -2.01 3.34
CA PHE A 272 -24.51 -0.83 3.09
C PHE A 272 -25.39 0.27 2.51
N ASN A 273 -26.03 1.05 3.38
CA ASN A 273 -26.54 2.34 2.98
C ASN A 273 -26.29 3.38 4.07
N GLU A 274 -25.02 3.81 4.18
CA GLU A 274 -24.70 5.10 4.78
C GLU A 274 -23.75 5.84 3.85
N VAL A 275 -24.37 6.62 2.95
CA VAL A 275 -23.70 7.67 2.19
C VAL A 275 -23.26 8.72 3.20
N ILE A 276 -21.95 8.81 3.47
CA ILE A 276 -21.38 9.95 4.20
C ILE A 276 -21.56 11.19 3.31
N PRO A 277 -22.30 12.24 3.73
CA PRO A 277 -22.43 13.44 2.93
C PRO A 277 -21.08 14.15 2.85
N ILE A 278 -20.59 14.33 1.63
CA ILE A 278 -19.58 15.33 1.31
C ILE A 278 -20.23 16.69 1.58
N TYR A 279 -19.60 17.53 2.42
CA TYR A 279 -20.06 18.89 2.61
C TYR A 279 -20.14 19.60 1.24
N ASP A 280 -21.37 19.92 0.83
CA ASP A 280 -21.66 20.70 -0.36
C ASP A 280 -21.54 22.18 0.02
N GLU A 281 -20.57 22.85 -0.58
CA GLU A 281 -20.36 24.29 -0.41
C GLU A 281 -21.42 25.01 -1.24
N ASN A 282 -22.58 25.30 -0.63
CA ASN A 282 -23.69 25.98 -1.30
C ASN A 282 -23.35 27.47 -1.54
N PRO A 283 -23.36 27.96 -2.80
CA PRO A 283 -22.89 29.31 -3.14
C PRO A 283 -23.86 30.46 -2.86
N ASP A 284 -25.03 30.23 -2.24
CA ASP A 284 -26.06 31.25 -2.06
C ASP A 284 -26.32 31.60 -0.58
N GLN A 285 -25.47 32.46 0.01
CA GLN A 285 -25.88 33.28 1.15
C GLN A 285 -25.20 34.67 1.13
N PRO A 286 -25.95 35.79 1.26
CA PRO A 286 -25.42 37.15 1.15
C PRO A 286 -24.64 37.56 2.40
N GLY A 287 -23.49 38.21 2.20
CA GLY A 287 -22.46 38.41 3.21
C GLY A 287 -22.63 39.55 4.23
N SER A 288 -21.69 39.58 5.18
CA SER A 288 -21.04 40.75 5.84
C SER A 288 -20.28 40.32 7.11
N PRO A 289 -19.31 41.11 7.63
CA PRO A 289 -18.24 41.83 6.93
C PRO A 289 -16.83 41.54 7.52
N ALA A 290 -15.83 41.77 6.68
CA ALA A 290 -14.47 42.27 6.97
C ALA A 290 -13.61 41.58 8.05
N ASP A 291 -12.53 40.99 7.55
CA ASP A 291 -11.23 40.82 8.21
C ASP A 291 -10.82 42.08 8.99
N THR A 292 -10.67 41.92 10.31
CA THR A 292 -9.81 42.80 11.11
C THR A 292 -8.63 41.95 11.61
N PRO A 293 -7.38 42.24 11.22
CA PRO A 293 -6.23 41.53 11.74
C PRO A 293 -6.02 41.88 13.22
N PRO A 294 -5.52 40.93 14.05
CA PRO A 294 -5.30 41.15 15.47
C PRO A 294 -4.23 42.23 15.72
N PRO A 295 -4.41 43.12 16.71
CA PRO A 295 -3.41 44.14 17.04
C PRO A 295 -2.22 43.47 17.73
N GLY A 296 -1.03 43.54 17.13
CA GLY A 296 0.21 43.07 17.77
C GLY A 296 1.28 42.49 16.86
N ALA A 297 1.27 42.72 15.55
CA ALA A 297 2.39 42.35 14.69
C ALA A 297 3.58 43.30 14.95
N CYS A 298 4.58 42.79 15.65
CA CYS A 298 5.87 43.43 15.88
C CYS A 298 6.54 43.80 14.54
N THR A 299 6.71 45.10 14.30
CA THR A 299 7.60 45.64 13.26
C THR A 299 9.04 45.46 13.69
N GLY A 300 9.66 44.34 13.32
CA GLY A 300 11.10 44.10 13.49
C GLY A 300 11.86 44.69 12.30
N GLY A 301 12.33 45.93 12.45
CA GLY A 301 13.25 46.56 11.50
C GLY A 301 14.60 45.84 11.44
N SER A 302 15.17 45.81 10.24
CA SER A 302 16.53 45.34 9.96
C SER A 302 17.57 46.20 10.69
N PRO A 303 18.58 45.61 11.35
CA PRO A 303 19.57 46.37 12.10
C PRO A 303 20.79 46.69 11.24
N PHE A 304 20.63 47.52 10.20
CA PHE A 304 21.74 48.18 9.50
C PHE A 304 21.19 49.41 8.77
N ASP A 305 21.12 50.54 9.47
CA ASP A 305 21.20 51.89 8.90
C ASP A 305 21.40 52.89 10.06
N ASN A 306 22.61 53.47 10.10
CA ASN A 306 23.16 54.54 10.96
C ASN A 306 23.12 54.40 12.49
#